data_AF-A0A7U4TK30-F1
#
_entry.id   AF-A0A7U4TK30-F1
#
_cell.length_a   1.000
_cell.length_b   1.000
_cell.length_c   1.000
_cell.angle_alpha   90.00
_cell.angle_beta   90.00
_cell.angle_gamma   90.00
#
_symmetry.space_group_name_H-M   'P 1'
#
loop_
_entity.id
_entity.type
_entity.pdbx_description
1 polymer ?
#
loop_
_entity_poly.entity_id
_entity_poly.type
_entity_poly.pdbx_seq_one_letter_code
_entity_poly.pdbx_strand_id
1 'polypeptide(L)'
;MQKTIFSIIMLIIGFSAMTAVANLTEPLQMVFAMKVNTIAKMYQQDVNNQGQDYPVVLQQYGSQELQEAMQLEQDYFDKEQVSCHIGYDVLWSSQDPDYAQDKKFSVTTTGLVQVSLAQGNDVYYELSCDSIDNKAACQVADVILDEDGTSLISWYRY
;
A
#
# COMPACT_ATOMS: atom_id res chain seq x y z
N MET A 1 61.75 -14.99 -44.11
CA MET A 1 61.43 -16.02 -43.09
C MET A 1 60.03 -15.77 -42.58
N GLN A 2 59.17 -16.74 -42.82
CA GLN A 2 57.74 -16.80 -42.52
C GLN A 2 57.55 -17.16 -41.04
N LYS A 3 56.69 -16.44 -40.32
CA LYS A 3 56.08 -16.92 -39.07
C LYS A 3 54.61 -16.53 -39.04
N THR A 4 53.79 -17.48 -39.50
CA THR A 4 52.35 -17.57 -39.25
C THR A 4 52.10 -17.74 -37.76
N ILE A 5 51.27 -16.85 -37.19
CA ILE A 5 50.61 -17.10 -35.91
C ILE A 5 49.12 -17.09 -36.20
N PHE A 6 48.52 -18.28 -36.13
CA PHE A 6 47.08 -18.47 -36.02
C PHE A 6 46.63 -17.92 -34.65
N SER A 7 45.65 -17.02 -34.63
CA SER A 7 44.95 -16.66 -33.39
C SER A 7 43.46 -16.81 -33.63
N ILE A 8 42.89 -17.84 -33.00
CA ILE A 8 41.46 -18.13 -32.93
C ILE A 8 40.88 -17.14 -31.92
N ILE A 9 40.19 -16.11 -32.40
CA ILE A 9 39.38 -15.25 -31.54
C ILE A 9 38.01 -15.91 -31.44
N MET A 10 37.71 -16.42 -30.24
CA MET A 10 36.41 -16.96 -29.86
C MET A 10 35.30 -15.93 -30.09
N LEU A 11 34.24 -16.36 -30.77
CA LEU A 11 32.98 -15.64 -30.89
C LEU A 11 32.27 -15.70 -29.53
N ILE A 12 32.34 -14.62 -28.74
CA ILE A 12 31.52 -14.48 -27.54
C ILE A 12 30.12 -14.12 -28.02
N ILE A 13 29.24 -15.13 -28.12
CA ILE A 13 27.81 -14.90 -28.25
C ILE A 13 27.35 -14.35 -26.90
N GLY A 14 27.37 -13.02 -26.78
CA GLY A 14 26.68 -12.32 -25.72
C GLY A 14 25.19 -12.54 -25.90
N PHE A 15 24.62 -13.52 -25.20
CA PHE A 15 23.19 -13.53 -24.95
C PHE A 15 22.90 -12.32 -24.06
N SER A 16 22.51 -11.20 -24.68
CA SER A 16 21.78 -10.17 -23.97
C SER A 16 20.49 -10.81 -23.49
N ALA A 17 20.46 -11.20 -22.22
CA ALA A 17 19.22 -11.51 -21.51
C ALA A 17 18.39 -10.22 -21.58
N MET A 18 17.47 -10.16 -22.52
CA MET A 18 16.44 -9.14 -22.52
C MET A 18 15.60 -9.44 -21.29
N THR A 19 15.86 -8.73 -20.19
CA THR A 19 14.90 -8.65 -19.09
C THR A 19 13.65 -8.05 -19.70
N ALA A 20 12.67 -8.89 -19.99
CA ALA A 20 11.33 -8.47 -20.33
C ALA A 20 10.75 -7.79 -19.08
N VAL A 21 11.06 -6.51 -18.91
CA VAL A 21 10.22 -5.60 -18.13
C VAL A 21 8.91 -5.56 -18.89
N ALA A 22 7.94 -6.35 -18.43
CA ALA A 22 6.59 -6.31 -18.98
C ALA A 22 6.11 -4.86 -18.90
N ASN A 23 6.03 -4.19 -20.04
CA ASN A 23 5.37 -2.89 -20.12
C ASN A 23 3.89 -3.14 -19.77
N LEU A 24 3.53 -2.84 -18.53
CA LEU A 24 2.13 -2.83 -18.09
C LEU A 24 1.34 -1.94 -19.06
N THR A 25 0.10 -2.34 -19.38
CA THR A 25 -0.75 -1.55 -20.26
C THR A 25 -1.00 -0.17 -19.64
N GLU A 26 -1.08 0.87 -20.46
CA GLU A 26 -1.33 2.25 -20.01
C GLU A 26 -2.53 2.38 -19.06
N PRO A 27 -3.67 1.68 -19.27
CA PRO A 27 -4.79 1.70 -18.32
C PRO A 27 -4.45 1.12 -16.94
N LEU A 28 -3.63 0.07 -16.88
CA LEU A 28 -3.24 -0.55 -15.62
C LEU A 28 -2.27 0.34 -14.83
N GLN A 29 -1.32 0.97 -15.51
CA GLN A 29 -0.44 1.96 -14.89
C GLN A 29 -1.22 3.15 -14.33
N MET A 30 -2.24 3.61 -15.06
CA MET A 30 -3.12 4.68 -14.61
C MET A 30 -3.87 4.29 -13.33
N VAL A 31 -4.44 3.07 -13.27
CA VAL A 31 -5.12 2.57 -12.06
C VAL A 31 -4.17 2.53 -10.86
N PHE A 32 -2.96 2.01 -11.02
CA PHE A 32 -1.97 1.97 -9.94
C PHE A 32 -1.56 3.38 -9.48
N ALA A 33 -1.35 4.31 -10.40
CA ALA A 33 -1.07 5.70 -10.06
C ALA A 33 -2.23 6.34 -9.27
N MET A 34 -3.48 6.05 -9.63
CA MET A 34 -4.66 6.54 -8.91
C MET A 34 -4.73 5.95 -7.50
N LYS A 35 -4.49 4.65 -7.34
CA LYS A 35 -4.45 4.00 -6.01
C LYS A 35 -3.38 4.63 -5.11
N VAL A 36 -2.16 4.79 -5.61
CA VAL A 36 -1.06 5.43 -4.88
C VAL A 36 -1.41 6.87 -4.49
N ASN A 37 -1.98 7.64 -5.43
CA ASN A 37 -2.37 9.02 -5.17
C ASN A 37 -3.47 9.13 -4.10
N THR A 38 -4.43 8.21 -4.08
CA THR A 38 -5.45 8.15 -3.02
C THR A 38 -4.82 7.91 -1.64
N ILE A 39 -3.95 6.91 -1.53
CA ILE A 39 -3.27 6.62 -0.25
C ILE A 39 -2.34 7.78 0.16
N ALA A 40 -1.59 8.37 -0.77
CA ALA A 40 -0.74 9.52 -0.46
C ALA A 40 -1.55 10.72 0.07
N LYS A 41 -2.74 10.99 -0.49
CA LYS A 41 -3.64 12.03 0.02
C LYS A 41 -4.19 11.70 1.41
N MET A 42 -4.56 10.45 1.65
CA MET A 42 -5.01 9.99 2.97
C MET A 42 -3.95 10.26 4.03
N TYR A 43 -2.69 9.85 3.79
CA TYR A 43 -1.59 10.12 4.71
C TYR A 43 -1.32 11.63 4.86
N GLN A 44 -1.36 12.40 3.78
CA GLN A 44 -1.12 13.84 3.87
C GLN A 44 -2.20 14.54 4.69
N GLN A 45 -3.46 14.11 4.58
CA GLN A 45 -4.54 14.62 5.40
C GLN A 45 -4.31 14.30 6.88
N ASP A 46 -3.92 13.07 7.19
CA ASP A 46 -3.64 12.65 8.56
C ASP A 46 -2.46 13.42 9.18
N VAL A 47 -1.38 13.64 8.42
CA VAL A 47 -0.26 14.53 8.80
C VAL A 47 -0.75 15.95 9.10
N ASN A 48 -1.59 16.51 8.24
CA ASN A 48 -2.09 17.88 8.41
C ASN A 48 -2.92 18.03 9.69
N ASN A 49 -3.61 16.96 10.09
CA ASN A 49 -4.46 16.93 11.27
C ASN A 49 -3.71 16.41 12.50
N GLN A 50 -2.40 16.10 12.37
CA GLN A 50 -1.56 15.57 13.44
C GLN A 50 -2.17 14.33 14.12
N GLY A 51 -2.90 13.51 13.36
CA GLY A 51 -3.62 12.33 13.85
C GLY A 51 -4.70 12.59 14.90
N GLN A 52 -5.13 13.85 15.10
CA GLN A 52 -6.20 14.17 16.06
C GLN A 52 -7.56 13.60 15.65
N ASP A 53 -7.69 13.22 14.38
CA ASP A 53 -8.88 12.63 13.80
C ASP A 53 -8.77 11.09 13.71
N TYR A 54 -8.06 10.40 14.61
CA TYR A 54 -7.99 8.94 14.57
C TYR A 54 -9.29 8.29 15.12
N PRO A 55 -9.89 7.27 14.46
CA PRO A 55 -9.55 6.63 13.18
C PRO A 55 -10.31 7.19 11.96
N VAL A 56 -10.82 8.42 12.06
CA VAL A 56 -11.69 9.10 11.08
C VAL A 56 -11.06 9.18 9.69
N VAL A 57 -9.74 9.38 9.56
CA VAL A 57 -9.12 9.54 8.23
C VAL A 57 -9.20 8.25 7.42
N LEU A 58 -8.89 7.07 7.98
CA LEU A 58 -9.06 5.80 7.26
C LEU A 58 -10.53 5.57 6.89
N GLN A 59 -11.44 5.85 7.83
CA GLN A 59 -12.88 5.68 7.62
C GLN A 59 -13.41 6.52 6.45
N GLN A 60 -12.92 7.76 6.28
CA GLN A 60 -13.31 8.65 5.17
C GLN A 60 -12.90 8.13 3.78
N TYR A 61 -11.79 7.40 3.70
CA TYR A 61 -11.30 6.81 2.45
C TYR A 61 -11.77 5.37 2.26
N GLY A 62 -12.30 4.74 3.31
CA GLY A 62 -12.77 3.36 3.31
C GLY A 62 -13.98 3.13 2.43
N SER A 63 -14.09 1.90 1.92
CA SER A 63 -15.33 1.36 1.35
C SER A 63 -16.42 1.28 2.41
N GLN A 64 -17.68 1.10 2.00
CA GLN A 64 -18.77 0.88 2.94
C GLN A 64 -18.49 -0.31 3.87
N GLU A 65 -17.94 -1.41 3.35
CA GLU A 65 -17.65 -2.60 4.15
C GLU A 65 -16.58 -2.33 5.22
N LEU A 66 -15.52 -1.58 4.87
CA LEU A 66 -14.49 -1.19 5.82
C LEU A 66 -15.05 -0.24 6.89
N GLN A 67 -15.88 0.72 6.49
CA GLN A 67 -16.52 1.65 7.41
C GLN A 67 -17.42 0.92 8.43
N GLU A 68 -18.19 -0.07 7.97
CA GLU A 68 -19.04 -0.91 8.83
C GLU A 68 -18.20 -1.74 9.81
N ALA A 69 -17.08 -2.30 9.36
CA ALA A 69 -16.17 -3.05 10.23
C ALA A 69 -15.51 -2.15 11.30
N MET A 70 -15.06 -0.95 10.91
CA MET A 70 -14.50 0.04 11.85
C MET A 70 -15.55 0.49 12.88
N GLN A 71 -16.81 0.67 12.46
CA GLN A 71 -17.89 1.03 13.37
C GLN A 71 -18.18 -0.11 14.37
N LEU A 72 -18.12 -1.36 13.93
CA LEU A 72 -18.31 -2.52 14.81
C LEU A 72 -17.24 -2.57 15.92
N GLU A 73 -15.97 -2.32 15.59
CA GLU A 73 -14.89 -2.24 16.58
C GLU A 73 -15.11 -1.09 17.57
N GLN A 74 -15.54 0.08 17.07
CA GLN A 74 -15.85 1.23 17.92
C GLN A 74 -17.00 0.91 18.88
N ASP A 75 -18.08 0.30 18.39
CA ASP A 75 -19.23 -0.09 19.20
C ASP A 75 -18.84 -1.14 20.27
N TYR A 76 -17.96 -2.08 19.91
CA TYR A 76 -17.42 -3.07 20.84
C TYR A 76 -16.61 -2.38 21.95
N PHE A 77 -15.71 -1.47 21.58
CA PHE A 77 -14.92 -0.72 22.55
C PHE A 77 -15.79 0.11 23.49
N ASP A 78 -16.76 0.85 22.95
CA ASP A 78 -17.68 1.69 23.74
C ASP A 78 -18.43 0.85 24.78
N LYS A 79 -18.76 -0.41 24.46
CA LYS A 79 -19.45 -1.33 25.35
C LYS A 79 -18.53 -1.98 26.38
N GLU A 80 -17.43 -2.58 25.94
CA GLU A 80 -16.60 -3.45 26.77
C GLU A 80 -15.47 -2.67 27.46
N GLN A 81 -15.19 -1.44 27.02
CA GLN A 81 -14.11 -0.58 27.50
C GLN A 81 -12.72 -1.24 27.40
N VAL A 82 -12.62 -2.27 26.56
CA VAL A 82 -11.40 -2.97 26.22
C VAL A 82 -11.33 -3.11 24.70
N SER A 83 -10.21 -2.70 24.14
CA SER A 83 -9.80 -3.13 22.80
C SER A 83 -8.28 -3.16 22.80
N CYS A 84 -7.72 -4.21 22.22
CA CYS A 84 -6.27 -4.38 22.09
C CYS A 84 -5.63 -3.32 21.17
N HIS A 85 -6.45 -2.45 20.54
CA HIS A 85 -6.03 -1.57 19.43
C HIS A 85 -6.35 -0.10 19.69
N ILE A 86 -6.85 0.24 20.88
CA ILE A 86 -7.07 1.63 21.30
C ILE A 86 -5.75 2.37 21.36
N GLY A 87 -5.66 3.45 20.61
CA GLY A 87 -4.46 4.26 20.49
C GLY A 87 -3.40 3.70 19.55
N TYR A 88 -3.62 2.53 18.92
CA TYR A 88 -2.78 2.07 17.83
C TYR A 88 -3.28 2.67 16.52
N ASP A 89 -2.45 3.46 15.87
CA ASP A 89 -2.72 4.05 14.58
C ASP A 89 -2.32 3.09 13.46
N VAL A 90 -3.33 2.52 12.79
CA VAL A 90 -3.13 1.55 11.70
C VAL A 90 -2.40 2.18 10.50
N LEU A 91 -2.54 3.48 10.24
CA LEU A 91 -1.83 4.14 9.14
C LEU A 91 -0.33 4.23 9.40
N TRP A 92 0.07 4.35 10.67
CA TRP A 92 1.47 4.55 11.03
C TRP A 92 2.10 3.36 11.71
N SER A 93 1.35 2.26 11.84
CA SER A 93 1.77 1.05 12.52
C SER A 93 2.33 1.33 13.93
N SER A 94 1.77 2.31 14.66
CA SER A 94 2.36 2.81 15.91
C SER A 94 1.31 3.28 16.92
N GLN A 95 1.63 3.20 18.21
CA GLN A 95 0.83 3.81 19.28
C GLN A 95 1.18 5.29 19.54
N ASP A 96 2.36 5.73 19.10
CA ASP A 96 2.83 7.11 19.21
C ASP A 96 3.55 7.46 17.90
N PRO A 97 2.79 7.72 16.83
CA PRO A 97 3.35 7.93 15.50
C PRO A 97 4.05 9.27 15.37
N ASP A 98 5.26 9.24 14.80
CA ASP A 98 5.90 10.44 14.27
C ASP A 98 5.29 10.77 12.90
N TYR A 99 4.30 11.68 12.87
CA TYR A 99 3.63 12.12 11.64
C TYR A 99 4.59 12.84 10.66
N ALA A 100 5.77 13.28 11.12
CA ALA A 100 6.76 13.92 10.26
C ALA A 100 7.71 12.92 9.58
N GLN A 101 7.60 11.62 9.92
CA GLN A 101 8.51 10.61 9.39
C GLN A 101 8.43 10.47 7.86
N ASP A 102 9.57 10.05 7.29
CA ASP A 102 9.65 9.70 5.88
C ASP A 102 8.78 8.47 5.58
N LYS A 103 8.15 8.49 4.41
CA LYS A 103 7.32 7.40 3.89
C LYS A 103 7.47 7.26 2.38
N LYS A 104 7.35 6.03 1.88
CA LYS A 104 7.43 5.71 0.45
C LYS A 104 6.20 4.93 0.03
N PHE A 105 5.67 5.26 -1.14
CA PHE A 105 4.51 4.60 -1.71
C PHE A 105 4.93 3.76 -2.91
N SER A 106 4.51 2.51 -2.95
CA SER A 106 4.74 1.58 -4.06
C SER A 106 3.49 0.72 -4.29
N VAL A 107 3.50 -0.06 -5.37
CA VAL A 107 2.48 -1.08 -5.63
C VAL A 107 3.15 -2.43 -5.70
N THR A 108 2.63 -3.41 -4.96
CA THR A 108 3.13 -4.78 -4.98
C THR A 108 2.81 -5.46 -6.31
N THR A 109 3.43 -6.60 -6.56
CA THR A 109 3.11 -7.44 -7.73
C THR A 109 1.67 -7.98 -7.69
N THR A 110 1.05 -8.03 -6.51
CA THR A 110 -0.35 -8.42 -6.30
C THR A 110 -1.32 -7.25 -6.43
N GLY A 111 -0.84 -6.02 -6.64
CA GLY A 111 -1.67 -4.84 -6.85
C GLY A 111 -2.14 -4.13 -5.57
N LEU A 112 -1.56 -4.47 -4.42
CA LEU A 112 -1.73 -3.73 -3.16
C LEU A 112 -0.88 -2.47 -3.18
N VAL A 113 -1.37 -1.39 -2.59
CA VAL A 113 -0.50 -0.22 -2.33
C VAL A 113 0.25 -0.47 -1.03
N GLN A 114 1.57 -0.42 -1.10
CA GLN A 114 2.45 -0.54 0.06
C GLN A 114 2.92 0.85 0.48
N VAL A 115 2.87 1.11 1.77
CA VAL A 115 3.48 2.28 2.40
C VAL A 115 4.60 1.81 3.30
N SER A 116 5.84 2.12 2.89
CA SER A 116 7.00 1.85 3.73
C SER A 116 7.27 3.05 4.64
N LEU A 117 7.29 2.79 5.94
CA LEU A 117 7.49 3.77 7.00
C LEU A 117 8.94 3.73 7.47
N ALA A 118 9.50 4.89 7.85
CA ALA A 118 10.82 4.93 8.47
C ALA A 118 10.82 4.30 9.87
N GLN A 119 9.68 4.33 10.56
CA GLN A 119 9.43 3.74 11.87
C GLN A 119 8.09 3.00 11.84
N GLY A 120 8.09 1.74 12.29
CA GLY A 120 6.91 0.85 12.22
C GLY A 120 7.06 -0.19 11.11
N ASN A 121 6.00 -0.99 10.92
CA ASN A 121 5.94 -1.94 9.82
C ASN A 121 5.39 -1.28 8.55
N ASP A 122 5.66 -1.90 7.41
CA ASP A 122 5.01 -1.53 6.16
C ASP A 122 3.49 -1.77 6.27
N VAL A 123 2.71 -0.86 5.71
CA VAL A 123 1.24 -0.96 5.69
C VAL A 123 0.77 -1.20 4.27
N TYR A 124 -0.12 -2.18 4.10
CA TYR A 124 -0.60 -2.61 2.78
C TYR A 124 -2.09 -2.33 2.64
N TYR A 125 -2.48 -1.78 1.51
CA TYR A 125 -3.86 -1.40 1.24
C TYR A 125 -4.38 -2.11 0.01
N GLU A 126 -5.56 -2.72 0.16
CA GLU A 126 -6.39 -3.09 -0.97
C GLU A 126 -7.29 -1.90 -1.33
N LEU A 127 -7.35 -1.55 -2.61
CA LEU A 127 -8.22 -0.49 -3.11
C LEU A 127 -9.10 -0.99 -4.24
N SER A 128 -10.37 -0.60 -4.19
CA SER A 128 -11.30 -0.68 -5.31
C SER A 128 -11.40 0.71 -5.96
N CYS A 129 -11.36 0.76 -7.29
CA CYS A 129 -11.46 2.01 -8.03
C CYS A 129 -12.56 1.89 -9.07
N ASP A 130 -13.63 2.67 -8.91
CA ASP A 130 -14.65 2.81 -9.94
C ASP A 130 -14.27 3.96 -10.87
N SER A 131 -14.26 3.70 -12.17
CA SER A 131 -14.06 4.75 -13.17
C SER A 131 -15.40 5.46 -13.41
N ILE A 132 -15.56 6.65 -12.84
CA ILE A 132 -16.70 7.53 -13.11
C ILE A 132 -16.19 8.69 -13.95
N ASP A 133 -16.70 8.83 -15.19
CA ASP A 133 -16.42 9.98 -16.07
C ASP A 133 -14.91 10.33 -16.22
N ASN A 134 -14.05 9.33 -16.42
CA ASN A 134 -12.58 9.46 -16.51
C ASN A 134 -11.90 10.03 -15.25
N LYS A 135 -12.59 10.01 -14.11
CA LYS A 135 -12.04 10.26 -12.77
C LYS A 135 -12.30 9.03 -11.94
N ALA A 136 -11.31 8.15 -11.79
CA ALA A 136 -11.49 7.05 -10.87
C ALA A 136 -11.42 7.58 -9.43
N ALA A 137 -12.46 7.30 -8.65
CA ALA A 137 -12.43 7.46 -7.20
C ALA A 137 -12.05 6.10 -6.62
N CYS A 138 -10.85 6.01 -6.05
CA CYS A 138 -10.45 4.81 -5.33
C CYS A 138 -10.86 4.91 -3.87
N GLN A 139 -11.40 3.83 -3.33
CA GLN A 139 -11.68 3.64 -1.91
C GLN A 139 -10.78 2.53 -1.37
N VAL A 140 -10.40 2.65 -0.09
CA VAL A 140 -9.70 1.59 0.63
C VAL A 140 -10.70 0.48 0.92
N ALA A 141 -10.53 -0.65 0.25
CA ALA A 141 -11.36 -1.82 0.47
C ALA A 141 -10.99 -2.48 1.80
N ASP A 142 -9.68 -2.61 2.08
CA ASP A 142 -9.18 -3.21 3.32
C ASP A 142 -7.71 -2.80 3.57
N VAL A 143 -7.21 -3.06 4.79
CA VAL A 143 -5.80 -2.94 5.17
C VAL A 143 -5.27 -4.33 5.50
N ILE A 144 -4.17 -4.74 4.88
CA ILE A 144 -3.51 -6.03 5.13
C ILE A 144 -2.39 -5.80 6.14
N LEU A 145 -2.47 -6.52 7.26
CA LEU A 145 -1.68 -6.26 8.47
C LEU A 145 -0.40 -7.10 8.53
N ASP A 146 -0.36 -8.22 7.82
CA ASP A 146 0.77 -9.14 7.82
C ASP A 146 0.93 -9.91 6.50
N GLU A 147 2.03 -10.66 6.39
CA GLU A 147 2.34 -11.49 5.22
C GLU A 147 1.40 -12.69 5.05
N ASP A 148 0.72 -13.11 6.12
CA ASP A 148 -0.27 -14.20 6.10
C ASP A 148 -1.60 -13.73 5.47
N GLY A 149 -1.74 -12.42 5.23
CA GLY A 149 -2.90 -11.81 4.59
C GLY A 149 -4.02 -11.47 5.57
N THR A 150 -3.72 -11.40 6.88
CA THR A 150 -4.69 -10.96 7.87
C THR A 150 -5.14 -9.55 7.53
N SER A 151 -6.45 -9.37 7.38
CA SER A 151 -7.02 -8.10 7.00
C SER A 151 -7.67 -7.39 8.19
N LEU A 152 -7.73 -6.07 8.15
CA LEU A 152 -8.34 -5.27 9.21
C LEU A 152 -9.83 -5.59 9.37
N ILE A 153 -10.56 -5.78 8.27
CA ILE A 153 -11.96 -6.22 8.34
C ILE A 153 -12.08 -7.58 9.03
N SER A 154 -11.20 -8.54 8.69
CA SER A 154 -11.22 -9.84 9.33
C SER A 154 -10.97 -9.71 10.83
N TRP A 155 -10.09 -8.79 11.22
CA TRP A 155 -9.72 -8.59 12.61
C TRP A 155 -10.86 -8.04 13.47
N TYR A 156 -11.68 -7.13 12.93
CA TYR A 156 -12.83 -6.54 13.65
C TYR A 156 -14.07 -7.44 13.73
N ARG A 157 -14.09 -8.57 13.01
CA ARG A 157 -15.24 -9.49 12.97
C ARG A 157 -15.16 -10.64 13.98
N TYR A 158 -14.12 -10.69 14.82
CA TYR A 158 -13.88 -11.74 15.83
C TYR A 158 -13.63 -11.17 17.22
#